data_AF-A0A2V6J1W5-F1
#
_entry.id   AF-A0A2V6J1W5-F1
#
_cell.length_a   1.000
_cell.length_b   1.000
_cell.length_c   1.000
_cell.angle_alpha   90.00
_cell.angle_beta   90.00
_cell.angle_gamma   90.00
#
_symmetry.space_group_name_H-M   'P 1'
#
loop_
_entity.id
_entity.type
_entity.pdbx_description
1 polymer ?
#
loop_
_entity_poly.entity_id
_entity_poly.type
_entity_poly.pdbx_seq_one_letter_code
_entity_poly.pdbx_strand_id
1 'polypeptide(L)'
;MRQPFVGLVLAAIIGIVVADYFPAISRPILFIAILGALAGLRWSYGPLVFALVGATFFGLHSARITSTPADALAEIAGGLARPASVTGIVTTEPKIEATGNASFLMRMHQAKIAGQNFETNATVFVRWRGRPNVGDEVALFGTFQPIEPPRNPGEFDMRAYLARRDVKNLFIVRYPENGRILAPGSGFSVLRAAARS
;
A
#
# COMPACT_ATOMS: atom_id res chain seq x y z
N MET A 1 6.53 -44.41 -0.33
CA MET A 1 6.74 -43.24 -1.20
C MET A 1 7.63 -42.24 -0.48
N ARG A 2 8.86 -42.00 -0.96
CA ARG A 2 9.68 -40.88 -0.48
C ARG A 2 9.13 -39.62 -1.17
N GLN A 3 8.66 -38.64 -0.42
CA GLN A 3 8.14 -37.38 -0.96
C GLN A 3 9.21 -36.30 -0.84
N PRO A 4 10.18 -36.21 -1.78
CA PRO A 4 11.31 -35.28 -1.68
C PRO A 4 10.86 -33.81 -1.66
N PHE A 5 9.67 -33.52 -2.20
CA PHE A 5 9.14 -32.15 -2.31
C PHE A 5 8.48 -31.63 -1.04
N VAL A 6 8.07 -32.49 -0.10
CA VAL A 6 7.35 -32.03 1.11
C VAL A 6 8.24 -31.15 1.99
N GLY A 7 9.52 -31.51 2.14
CA GLY A 7 10.46 -30.70 2.90
C GLY A 7 10.69 -29.32 2.28
N LEU A 8 10.70 -29.23 0.95
CA LEU A 8 10.88 -27.96 0.23
C LEU A 8 9.66 -27.05 0.40
N VAL A 9 8.45 -27.64 0.34
CA VAL A 9 7.20 -26.93 0.59
C VAL A 9 7.15 -26.40 2.02
N LEU A 10 7.52 -27.21 3.01
CA LEU A 10 7.58 -26.77 4.41
C LEU A 10 8.59 -25.64 4.61
N ALA A 11 9.77 -25.74 4.01
CA ALA A 11 10.77 -24.67 4.06
C ALA A 11 10.25 -23.36 3.46
N ALA A 12 9.55 -23.43 2.32
CA ALA A 12 8.93 -22.26 1.70
C ALA A 12 7.85 -21.63 2.59
N ILE A 13 6.97 -22.46 3.19
CA ILE A 13 5.92 -21.99 4.11
C ILE A 13 6.55 -21.28 5.32
N ILE A 14 7.57 -21.89 5.93
CA ILE A 14 8.28 -21.29 7.07
C ILE A 14 8.89 -19.94 6.66
N GLY A 15 9.53 -19.87 5.49
CA GLY A 15 10.07 -18.62 4.95
C GLY A 15 9.02 -17.51 4.82
N ILE A 16 7.84 -17.83 4.29
CA ILE A 16 6.73 -16.87 4.14
C ILE A 16 6.23 -16.42 5.51
N VAL A 17 5.94 -17.35 6.42
CA VAL A 17 5.41 -17.04 7.76
C VAL A 17 6.39 -16.18 8.55
N VAL A 18 7.68 -16.50 8.53
CA VAL A 18 8.71 -15.70 9.24
C VAL A 18 8.83 -14.30 8.64
N ALA A 19 8.65 -14.14 7.33
CA ALA A 19 8.67 -12.83 6.67
C ALA A 19 7.50 -11.91 7.10
N ASP A 20 6.36 -12.47 7.47
CA ASP A 20 5.24 -11.69 8.01
C ASP A 20 5.58 -11.05 9.38
N TYR A 21 6.43 -11.70 10.19
CA TYR A 21 6.85 -11.19 11.50
C TYR A 21 8.09 -10.29 11.44
N PHE A 22 9.02 -10.54 10.50
CA PHE A 22 10.30 -9.84 10.42
C PHE A 22 10.60 -9.24 9.03
N PRO A 23 9.71 -8.40 8.47
CA PRO A 23 9.86 -7.87 7.12
C PRO A 23 11.10 -6.96 6.93
N ALA A 24 11.59 -6.35 8.00
CA ALA A 24 12.74 -5.45 7.96
C ALA A 24 14.10 -6.15 7.79
N ILE A 25 14.17 -7.47 7.98
CA ILE A 25 15.43 -8.25 7.99
C ILE A 25 15.68 -8.94 6.61
N SER A 26 14.89 -8.59 5.59
CA SER A 26 14.94 -9.15 4.23
C SER A 26 16.30 -9.12 3.56
N ARG A 27 16.97 -7.97 3.56
CA ARG A 27 18.26 -7.77 2.88
C ARG A 27 19.38 -8.67 3.43
N PRO A 28 19.68 -8.71 4.74
CA PRO A 28 20.72 -9.58 5.26
C PRO A 28 20.39 -11.08 5.12
N ILE A 29 19.11 -11.47 5.23
CA ILE A 29 18.71 -12.88 5.07
C ILE A 29 18.87 -13.36 3.62
N LEU A 30 18.55 -12.51 2.63
CA LEU A 30 18.83 -12.80 1.22
C LEU A 30 20.32 -12.94 0.94
N PHE A 31 21.17 -12.09 1.54
CA PHE A 31 22.62 -12.22 1.41
C PHE A 31 23.14 -13.55 1.98
N ILE A 32 22.66 -13.95 3.16
CA ILE A 32 23.02 -15.24 3.78
C ILE A 32 22.51 -16.41 2.90
N ALA A 33 21.32 -16.29 2.30
CA ALA A 33 20.78 -17.28 1.37
C ALA A 33 21.66 -17.48 0.14
N ILE A 34 22.11 -16.38 -0.47
CA ILE A 34 22.97 -16.38 -1.66
C ILE A 34 24.34 -16.98 -1.32
N LEU A 35 24.92 -16.61 -0.17
CA LEU A 35 26.18 -17.20 0.30
C LEU A 35 26.03 -18.70 0.60
N GLY A 36 24.92 -19.11 1.21
CA GLY A 36 24.59 -20.51 1.44
C GLY A 36 24.39 -21.30 0.13
N ALA A 37 23.79 -20.68 -0.88
CA ALA A 37 23.63 -21.26 -2.22
C ALA A 37 24.98 -21.50 -2.90
N LEU A 38 25.87 -20.51 -2.85
CA LEU A 38 27.23 -20.61 -3.40
C LEU A 38 28.04 -21.69 -2.69
N ALA A 39 27.92 -21.79 -1.36
CA ALA A 39 28.54 -22.87 -0.58
C ALA A 39 27.95 -24.25 -0.90
N GLY A 40 26.64 -24.33 -1.14
CA GLY A 40 25.92 -25.56 -1.50
C GLY A 40 26.28 -26.10 -2.88
N LEU A 41 26.67 -25.23 -3.83
CA LEU A 41 27.26 -25.65 -5.11
C LEU A 41 28.59 -26.39 -4.93
N ARG A 42 29.35 -26.05 -3.88
CA ARG A 42 30.67 -26.63 -3.59
C ARG A 42 30.58 -27.89 -2.72
N TRP A 43 29.60 -27.96 -1.82
CA TRP A 43 29.35 -29.07 -0.92
C TRP A 43 27.86 -29.46 -0.93
N SER A 44 27.56 -30.62 -1.51
CA SER A 44 26.19 -31.15 -1.55
C SER A 44 25.73 -31.52 -0.14
N TYR A 45 24.98 -30.61 0.50
CA TYR A 45 24.44 -30.76 1.84
C TYR A 45 22.93 -30.50 1.81
N GLY A 46 22.13 -31.53 2.08
CA GLY A 46 20.66 -31.47 2.02
C GLY A 46 20.03 -30.29 2.79
N PRO A 47 20.49 -29.97 4.02
CA PRO A 47 19.99 -28.81 4.76
C PRO A 47 20.24 -27.45 4.09
N LEU A 48 21.31 -27.29 3.28
CA LEU A 48 21.55 -26.03 2.55
C LEU A 48 20.45 -25.76 1.52
N VAL A 49 19.92 -26.82 0.89
CA VAL A 49 18.84 -26.68 -0.09
C VAL A 49 17.55 -26.18 0.58
N PHE A 50 17.20 -26.71 1.76
CA PHE A 50 16.04 -26.23 2.52
C PHE A 50 16.22 -24.78 3.00
N ALA A 51 17.41 -24.43 3.51
CA ALA A 51 17.72 -23.07 3.93
C ALA A 51 17.62 -22.07 2.77
N LEU A 52 18.13 -22.43 1.59
CA LEU A 52 18.06 -21.61 0.37
C LEU A 52 16.62 -21.37 -0.07
N VAL A 53 15.79 -22.43 -0.12
CA VAL A 53 14.38 -22.29 -0.49
C VAL A 53 13.64 -21.40 0.51
N GLY A 54 13.78 -21.67 1.81
CA GLY A 54 13.13 -20.86 2.85
C GLY A 54 13.55 -19.38 2.78
N ALA A 55 14.85 -19.11 2.62
CA ALA A 55 15.35 -17.74 2.58
C ALA A 55 15.01 -17.01 1.27
N THR A 56 14.91 -17.73 0.14
CA THR A 56 14.41 -17.16 -1.13
C THR A 56 12.96 -16.72 -1.00
N PHE A 57 12.09 -17.60 -0.49
CA PHE A 57 10.67 -17.27 -0.29
C PHE A 57 10.47 -16.18 0.76
N PHE A 58 11.25 -16.20 1.84
CA PHE A 58 11.30 -15.13 2.83
C PHE A 58 11.65 -13.78 2.17
N GLY A 59 12.73 -13.74 1.39
CA GLY A 59 13.18 -12.52 0.74
C GLY A 59 12.18 -11.98 -0.29
N LEU A 60 11.62 -12.84 -1.14
CA LEU A 60 10.62 -12.45 -2.15
C LEU A 60 9.32 -11.95 -1.49
N HIS A 61 8.81 -12.68 -0.52
CA HIS A 61 7.59 -12.29 0.20
C HIS A 61 7.81 -10.99 0.96
N SER A 62 8.95 -10.87 1.65
CA SER A 62 9.30 -9.66 2.38
C SER A 62 9.46 -8.44 1.46
N ALA A 63 10.11 -8.59 0.30
CA ALA A 63 10.24 -7.50 -0.67
C ALA A 63 8.87 -7.05 -1.20
N ARG A 64 7.94 -7.99 -1.39
CA ARG A 64 6.57 -7.69 -1.83
C ARG A 64 5.79 -6.85 -0.80
N ILE A 65 6.05 -7.03 0.50
CA ILE A 65 5.31 -6.33 1.56
C ILE A 65 5.96 -5.02 2.04
N THR A 66 7.26 -4.80 1.77
CA THR A 66 8.00 -3.60 2.23
C THR A 66 8.37 -2.59 1.14
N SER A 67 8.26 -2.96 -0.13
CA SER A 67 8.72 -2.13 -1.26
C SER A 67 7.55 -1.69 -2.14
N THR A 68 6.44 -1.31 -1.53
CA THR A 68 5.25 -0.90 -2.27
C THR A 68 5.27 0.59 -2.60
N PRO A 69 4.50 1.05 -3.61
CA PRO A 69 4.35 2.48 -3.88
C PRO A 69 3.84 3.28 -2.66
N ALA A 70 3.03 2.66 -1.80
CA ALA A 70 2.55 3.30 -0.58
C ALA A 70 3.63 3.44 0.50
N ASP A 71 4.59 2.52 0.58
CA ASP A 71 5.77 2.65 1.44
C ASP A 71 6.64 3.82 1.01
N ALA A 72 6.96 3.90 -0.28
CA ALA A 72 7.72 5.01 -0.84
C ALA A 72 7.02 6.36 -0.58
N LEU A 73 5.69 6.40 -0.75
CA LEU A 73 4.91 7.60 -0.42
C LEU A 73 4.96 7.94 1.08
N ALA A 74 4.84 6.94 1.96
CA ALA A 74 4.90 7.16 3.41
C ALA A 74 6.27 7.69 3.86
N GLU A 75 7.35 7.23 3.23
CA GLU A 75 8.71 7.74 3.46
C GLU A 75 8.84 9.22 3.02
N ILE A 76 8.33 9.57 1.84
CA ILE A 76 8.37 10.94 1.31
C ILE A 76 7.47 11.89 2.13
N ALA A 77 6.24 11.47 2.42
CA ALA A 77 5.28 12.22 3.21
C ALA A 77 5.75 12.38 4.67
N GLY A 78 6.46 11.39 5.20
CA GLY A 78 6.95 11.37 6.57
C GLY A 78 5.84 11.15 7.62
N GLY A 79 6.23 11.13 8.89
CA GLY A 79 5.31 10.89 10.02
C GLY A 79 4.52 12.11 10.49
N LEU A 80 4.75 13.29 9.90
CA LEU A 80 4.09 14.54 10.29
C LEU A 80 3.16 15.04 9.19
N ALA A 81 2.17 15.84 9.59
CA ALA A 81 1.26 16.50 8.66
C ALA A 81 2.04 17.41 7.68
N ARG A 82 1.98 17.13 6.37
CA ARG A 82 2.67 17.92 5.34
C ARG A 82 1.72 18.40 4.24
N PRO A 83 1.79 19.69 3.84
CA PRO A 83 1.01 20.18 2.73
C PRO A 83 1.50 19.57 1.41
N ALA A 84 0.56 19.21 0.55
CA ALA A 84 0.87 18.66 -0.77
C ALA A 84 -0.26 18.91 -1.78
N SER A 85 0.14 18.93 -3.05
CA SER A 85 -0.77 18.88 -4.20
C SER A 85 -0.71 17.50 -4.82
N VAL A 86 -1.84 16.87 -5.09
CA VAL A 86 -1.90 15.52 -5.66
C VAL A 86 -2.85 15.51 -6.84
N THR A 87 -2.58 14.66 -7.81
CA THR A 87 -3.46 14.40 -8.95
C THR A 87 -3.57 12.91 -9.17
N GLY A 88 -4.80 12.44 -9.40
CA GLY A 88 -5.08 11.02 -9.50
C GLY A 88 -6.52 10.69 -9.85
N ILE A 89 -6.81 9.41 -9.90
CA ILE A 89 -8.12 8.86 -10.27
C ILE A 89 -8.79 8.28 -9.03
N VAL A 90 -10.07 8.59 -8.86
CA VAL A 90 -10.92 8.03 -7.79
C VAL A 90 -11.19 6.55 -8.08
N THR A 91 -10.79 5.65 -7.18
CA THR A 91 -10.88 4.19 -7.41
C THR A 91 -12.06 3.52 -6.72
N THR A 92 -12.64 4.14 -5.70
CA THR A 92 -13.79 3.59 -4.96
C THR A 92 -14.93 4.57 -4.88
N GLU A 93 -16.16 4.07 -4.74
CA GLU A 93 -17.33 4.92 -4.54
C GLU A 93 -17.15 5.78 -3.29
N PRO A 94 -17.30 7.11 -3.40
CA PRO A 94 -17.13 7.98 -2.24
C PRO A 94 -18.22 7.77 -1.21
N LYS A 95 -17.80 7.47 0.02
CA LYS A 95 -18.70 7.42 1.17
C LYS A 95 -18.92 8.84 1.67
N ILE A 96 -20.13 9.37 1.45
CA ILE A 96 -20.51 10.70 1.90
C ILE A 96 -21.05 10.62 3.33
N GLU A 97 -20.44 11.38 4.23
CA GLU A 97 -20.90 11.54 5.62
C GLU A 97 -21.98 12.64 5.69
N ALA A 98 -22.79 12.63 6.75
CA ALA A 98 -23.81 13.66 6.99
C ALA A 98 -23.24 15.09 7.07
N THR A 99 -21.95 15.23 7.37
CA THR A 99 -21.21 16.49 7.42
C THR A 99 -20.82 17.03 6.04
N GLY A 100 -21.11 16.29 4.96
CA GLY A 100 -20.73 16.62 3.59
C GLY A 100 -19.29 16.23 3.22
N ASN A 101 -18.53 15.62 4.13
CA ASN A 101 -17.22 15.05 3.81
C ASN A 101 -17.40 13.74 3.01
N ALA A 102 -16.71 13.63 1.89
CA ALA A 102 -16.59 12.38 1.15
C ALA A 102 -15.25 11.70 1.48
N SER A 103 -15.32 10.41 1.81
CA SER A 103 -14.16 9.54 2.01
C SER A 103 -14.04 8.53 0.88
N PHE A 104 -12.89 8.47 0.21
CA PHE A 104 -12.66 7.55 -0.93
C PHE A 104 -11.20 7.19 -1.09
N LEU A 105 -10.92 6.13 -1.84
CA LEU A 105 -9.58 5.81 -2.32
C LEU A 105 -9.32 6.50 -3.64
N MET A 106 -8.10 7.03 -3.78
CA MET A 106 -7.62 7.66 -5.00
C MET A 106 -6.25 7.07 -5.33
N ARG A 107 -6.09 6.58 -6.56
CA ARG A 107 -4.78 6.20 -7.10
C ARG A 107 -4.13 7.45 -7.68
N MET A 108 -3.00 7.83 -7.14
CA MET A 108 -2.25 8.99 -7.62
C MET A 108 -1.53 8.65 -8.91
N HIS A 109 -1.22 9.70 -9.67
CA HIS A 109 -0.29 9.68 -10.80
C HIS A 109 0.85 10.66 -10.57
N GLN A 110 0.52 11.83 -10.01
CA GLN A 110 1.49 12.86 -9.67
C GLN A 110 1.22 13.39 -8.27
N ALA A 111 2.30 13.66 -7.54
CA ALA A 111 2.24 14.30 -6.24
C ALA A 111 3.36 15.33 -6.11
N LYS A 112 3.03 16.45 -5.48
CA LYS A 112 3.95 17.52 -5.12
C LYS A 112 3.96 17.67 -3.60
N ILE A 113 5.00 17.16 -2.96
CA ILE A 113 5.19 17.23 -1.50
C ILE A 113 6.40 18.11 -1.22
N ALA A 114 6.27 19.08 -0.30
CA ALA A 114 7.36 19.97 0.09
C ALA A 114 8.06 20.65 -1.11
N GLY A 115 7.32 20.98 -2.17
CA GLY A 115 7.83 21.63 -3.38
C GLY A 115 8.44 20.69 -4.42
N GLN A 116 8.66 19.41 -4.11
CA GLN A 116 9.20 18.42 -5.05
C GLN A 116 8.08 17.65 -5.73
N ASN A 117 8.17 17.55 -7.06
CA ASN A 117 7.25 16.77 -7.87
C ASN A 117 7.79 15.35 -8.02
N PHE A 118 6.92 14.36 -7.88
CA PHE A 118 7.23 12.97 -8.19
C PHE A 118 6.01 12.27 -8.78
N GLU A 119 6.30 11.31 -9.67
CA GLU A 119 5.29 10.42 -10.23
C GLU A 119 5.16 9.20 -9.34
N THR A 120 3.93 8.76 -9.10
CA THR A 120 3.66 7.61 -8.24
C THR A 120 2.35 6.97 -8.63
N ASN A 121 2.25 5.66 -8.45
CA ASN A 121 1.01 4.89 -8.60
C ASN A 121 0.40 4.50 -7.25
N ALA A 122 0.82 5.15 -6.16
CA ALA A 122 0.35 4.87 -4.82
C ALA A 122 -1.13 5.21 -4.65
N THR A 123 -1.84 4.38 -3.87
CA THR A 123 -3.23 4.63 -3.50
C THR A 123 -3.28 5.31 -2.14
N VAL A 124 -4.08 6.38 -2.03
CA VAL A 124 -4.23 7.18 -0.81
C VAL A 124 -5.68 7.22 -0.38
N PHE A 125 -5.90 7.28 0.93
CA PHE A 125 -7.22 7.50 1.48
C PHE A 125 -7.49 9.00 1.54
N VAL A 126 -8.49 9.49 0.82
CA VAL A 126 -8.79 10.92 0.70
C VAL A 126 -10.04 11.26 1.52
N ARG A 127 -9.99 12.39 2.21
CA ARG A 127 -11.15 13.06 2.80
C ARG A 127 -11.30 14.45 2.19
N TRP A 128 -12.39 14.68 1.48
CA TRP A 128 -12.66 15.95 0.80
C TRP A 128 -14.15 16.28 0.79
N ARG A 129 -14.52 17.55 0.99
CA ARG A 129 -15.90 18.06 0.90
C ARG A 129 -16.42 18.24 -0.54
N GLY A 130 -15.88 17.49 -1.50
CA GLY A 130 -16.36 17.47 -2.87
C GLY A 130 -17.35 16.33 -3.12
N ARG A 131 -17.89 16.29 -4.34
CA ARG A 131 -18.70 15.17 -4.83
C ARG A 131 -18.04 14.50 -6.05
N PRO A 132 -16.86 13.87 -5.87
CA PRO A 132 -16.27 13.08 -6.94
C PRO A 132 -17.11 11.82 -7.20
N ASN A 133 -16.91 11.20 -8.36
CA ASN A 133 -17.43 9.88 -8.69
C ASN A 133 -16.27 8.93 -9.00
N VAL A 134 -16.58 7.63 -9.00
CA VAL A 134 -15.61 6.60 -9.41
C VAL A 134 -15.13 6.85 -10.83
N GLY A 135 -13.81 6.81 -11.01
CA GLY A 135 -13.12 7.05 -12.26
C GLY A 135 -12.84 8.52 -12.56
N ASP A 136 -13.38 9.46 -11.78
CA ASP A 136 -13.08 10.88 -11.98
C ASP A 136 -11.59 11.14 -11.72
N GLU A 137 -10.97 11.91 -12.60
CA GLU A 137 -9.62 12.43 -12.39
C GLU A 137 -9.72 13.74 -11.62
N VAL A 138 -9.03 13.81 -10.49
CA VAL A 138 -9.12 14.93 -9.55
C VAL A 138 -7.73 15.48 -9.24
N ALA A 139 -7.64 16.80 -9.13
CA ALA A 139 -6.49 17.49 -8.57
C ALA A 139 -6.89 18.10 -7.23
N LEU A 140 -6.16 17.74 -6.18
CA LEU A 140 -6.46 18.11 -4.81
C LEU A 140 -5.26 18.78 -4.15
N PHE A 141 -5.52 19.78 -3.33
CA PHE A 141 -4.55 20.44 -2.47
C PHE A 141 -4.94 20.28 -1.01
N GLY A 142 -4.02 19.79 -0.19
CA GLY A 142 -4.37 19.34 1.14
C GLY A 142 -3.15 18.96 1.96
N THR A 143 -3.37 18.12 2.96
CA THR A 143 -2.34 17.69 3.89
C THR A 143 -2.26 16.18 3.92
N PHE A 144 -1.06 15.64 3.68
CA PHE A 144 -0.73 14.26 3.98
C PHE A 144 -0.52 14.08 5.47
N GLN A 145 -1.09 13.02 6.03
CA GLN A 145 -0.88 12.62 7.41
C GLN A 145 -0.95 11.09 7.52
N PRO A 146 -0.29 10.51 8.54
CA PRO A 146 -0.46 9.10 8.84
C PRO A 146 -1.92 8.80 9.21
N ILE A 147 -2.38 7.60 8.85
CA ILE A 147 -3.68 7.11 9.32
C ILE A 147 -3.56 6.82 10.81
N GLU A 148 -4.44 7.41 11.61
CA GLU A 148 -4.42 7.24 13.06
C GLU A 148 -4.81 5.81 13.48
N PRO A 149 -4.22 5.28 14.56
CA PRO A 149 -4.67 4.04 15.17
C PRO A 149 -6.10 4.18 15.75
N PRO A 150 -6.81 3.07 15.97
CA PRO A 150 -8.08 3.07 16.69
C PRO A 150 -7.90 3.72 18.08
N ARG A 151 -8.87 4.53 18.50
CA ARG A 151 -8.80 5.29 19.75
C ARG A 151 -9.48 4.56 20.91
N ASN A 152 -10.47 3.70 20.60
CA ASN A 152 -11.22 2.96 21.61
C ASN A 152 -10.91 1.44 21.55
N PRO A 153 -10.84 0.75 22.69
CA PRO A 153 -10.75 -0.71 22.71
C PRO A 153 -11.95 -1.36 21.99
N GLY A 154 -11.69 -2.33 21.11
CA GLY A 154 -12.72 -3.02 20.32
C GLY A 154 -13.21 -2.25 19.08
N GLU A 155 -12.71 -1.04 18.84
CA GLU A 155 -12.96 -0.29 17.60
C GLU A 155 -12.30 -0.99 16.40
N PHE A 156 -12.94 -0.90 15.23
CA PHE A 156 -12.37 -1.43 14.00
C PHE A 156 -11.07 -0.70 13.63
N ASP A 157 -9.97 -1.44 13.50
CA ASP A 157 -8.68 -0.88 13.09
C ASP A 157 -8.66 -0.57 11.58
N MET A 158 -9.11 0.64 11.25
CA MET A 158 -9.14 1.13 9.88
C MET A 158 -7.73 1.25 9.29
N ARG A 159 -6.72 1.55 10.10
CA ARG A 159 -5.31 1.63 9.68
C ARG A 159 -4.80 0.26 9.25
N ALA A 160 -5.01 -0.78 10.06
CA ALA A 160 -4.61 -2.14 9.73
C ALA A 160 -5.35 -2.67 8.50
N TYR A 161 -6.65 -2.36 8.37
CA TYR A 161 -7.44 -2.73 7.20
C TYR A 161 -6.91 -2.09 5.91
N LEU A 162 -6.63 -0.78 5.92
CA LEU A 162 -6.12 -0.05 4.76
C LEU A 162 -4.68 -0.44 4.42
N ALA A 163 -3.84 -0.70 5.42
CA ALA A 163 -2.46 -1.15 5.21
C ALA A 163 -2.38 -2.47 4.42
N ARG A 164 -3.32 -3.41 4.65
CA ARG A 164 -3.42 -4.66 3.87
C ARG A 164 -3.78 -4.45 2.40
N ARG A 165 -4.32 -3.28 2.05
CA ARG A 165 -4.68 -2.87 0.69
C ARG A 165 -3.67 -1.91 0.09
N ASP A 166 -2.49 -1.82 0.69
CA ASP A 166 -1.43 -0.90 0.30
C ASP A 166 -1.86 0.58 0.35
N VAL A 167 -2.62 0.95 1.40
CA VAL A 167 -3.02 2.33 1.66
C VAL A 167 -2.53 2.72 3.06
N LYS A 168 -1.49 3.54 3.10
CA LYS A 168 -0.75 3.87 4.34
C LYS A 168 -0.89 5.33 4.76
N ASN A 169 -1.33 6.21 3.86
CA ASN A 169 -1.44 7.64 4.08
C ASN A 169 -2.88 8.13 3.91
N LEU A 170 -3.24 9.11 4.74
CA LEU A 170 -4.48 9.88 4.65
C LEU A 170 -4.17 11.25 4.06
N PHE A 171 -4.97 11.67 3.09
CA PHE A 171 -4.91 12.99 2.49
C PHE A 171 -6.18 13.78 2.83
N ILE A 172 -6.03 14.87 3.58
CA ILE A 172 -7.15 15.71 4.01
C ILE A 172 -7.18 16.99 3.19
N VAL A 173 -8.31 17.22 2.53
CA VAL A 173 -8.63 18.46 1.83
C VAL A 173 -9.64 19.22 2.70
N ARG A 174 -9.17 20.26 3.41
CA ARG A 174 -9.98 21.00 4.38
C ARG A 174 -11.14 21.77 3.74
N TYR A 175 -10.88 22.33 2.57
CA TYR A 175 -11.79 23.25 1.89
C TYR A 175 -12.23 22.68 0.54
N PRO A 176 -13.52 22.72 0.19
CA PRO A 176 -14.02 22.17 -1.06
C PRO A 176 -13.33 22.77 -2.28
N GLU A 177 -13.03 24.07 -2.27
CA GLU A 177 -12.35 24.83 -3.33
C GLU A 177 -10.90 24.37 -3.60
N ASN A 178 -10.28 23.67 -2.65
CA ASN A 178 -8.94 23.11 -2.83
C ASN A 178 -8.94 21.80 -3.63
N GLY A 179 -10.09 21.35 -4.10
CA GLY A 179 -10.21 20.21 -5.01
C GLY A 179 -10.92 20.59 -6.30
N ARG A 180 -10.45 20.05 -7.42
CA ARG A 180 -11.10 20.19 -8.72
C ARG A 180 -11.14 18.85 -9.44
N ILE A 181 -12.24 18.59 -10.15
CA ILE A 181 -12.34 17.48 -11.08
C ILE A 181 -11.74 17.95 -12.40
N LEU A 182 -10.67 17.29 -12.85
CA LEU A 182 -9.98 17.60 -14.11
C LEU A 182 -10.71 16.97 -15.29
N ALA A 183 -11.08 15.70 -15.15
CA ALA A 183 -11.81 14.96 -16.17
C ALA A 183 -12.84 14.04 -15.51
N PRO A 184 -14.09 14.01 -16.01
CA PRO A 184 -15.08 13.06 -15.53
C PRO A 184 -14.71 11.65 -15.97
N GLY A 185 -14.82 10.69 -15.05
CA GLY A 185 -14.52 9.29 -15.31
C GLY A 185 -15.55 8.63 -16.20
N SER A 186 -15.11 7.77 -17.11
CA SER A 186 -16.00 6.91 -17.92
C SER A 186 -16.57 5.70 -17.16
N GLY A 187 -16.20 5.52 -15.89
CA GLY A 187 -16.62 4.40 -15.05
C GLY A 187 -18.12 4.43 -14.72
N PHE A 188 -18.69 3.24 -14.51
CA PHE A 188 -20.05 3.10 -13.98
C PHE A 188 -20.05 3.48 -12.49
N SER A 189 -20.85 4.48 -12.11
CA SER A 189 -21.08 4.87 -10.71
C SER A 189 -22.58 4.75 -10.42
N VAL A 190 -22.91 4.10 -9.31
CA VAL A 190 -24.31 3.93 -8.87
C VAL A 190 -24.92 5.29 -8.53
N LEU A 191 -24.15 6.20 -7.92
CA LEU A 191 -24.59 7.57 -7.63
C LEU A 191 -24.90 8.35 -8.92
N ARG A 192 -24.08 8.17 -9.96
CA ARG A 192 -24.32 8.80 -11.27
C ARG A 192 -25.57 8.25 -11.97
N ALA A 193 -25.84 6.95 -11.84
CA ALA A 193 -27.05 6.34 -12.36
C ALA A 193 -28.31 6.85 -11.62
N ALA A 194 -28.25 6.96 -10.29
CA ALA A 194 -29.35 7.44 -9.46
C ALA A 194 -29.65 8.94 -9.65
N ALA A 195 -28.66 9.76 -10.00
CA ALA A 195 -28.87 11.18 -10.29
C ALA A 195 -29.56 11.47 -11.64
N ARG A 196 -29.69 10.45 -12.51
CA ARG A 196 -30.29 10.56 -13.85
C ARG A 196 -31.70 9.97 -13.94
N SER A 197 -32.24 9.40 -12.86
CA SER A 197 -33.61 8.89 -12.73
C SER A 197 -34.49 9.86 -11.96
#